data_AF-A0A3C0ZRR2-F1
#
_entry.id   AF-A0A3C0ZRR2-F1
#
_cell.length_a   1.000
_cell.length_b   1.000
_cell.length_c   1.000
_cell.angle_alpha   90.00
_cell.angle_beta   90.00
_cell.angle_gamma   90.00
#
_symmetry.space_group_name_H-M   'P 1'
#
loop_
_entity.id
_entity.type
_entity.pdbx_description
1 polymer ?
#
loop_
_entity_poly.entity_id
_entity_poly.type
_entity_poly.pdbx_seq_one_letter_code
_entity_poly.pdbx_strand_id
1 'polypeptide(L)'
;MLIGIINGTGFGTFFSTLLQPLLGSIPGLLVLGIICSIPGLSAILGPGAVISQILGGIMGAEIAAGRISPSLALVGLFALNCHAACDFIPVGLGLAEAETETVEVGVMSVMYSRFITSWIRVLLAVVFSIGMYAA
;
A
#
# COMPACT_ATOMS: atom_id res chain seq x y z
N MET A 1 -9.98 -2.81 17.73
CA MET A 1 -10.77 -4.04 17.50
C MET A 1 -10.50 -4.69 16.14
N LEU A 2 -10.54 -3.94 15.03
CA LEU A 2 -10.37 -4.49 13.67
C LEU A 2 -9.02 -5.21 13.44
N ILE A 3 -7.88 -4.64 13.89
CA ILE A 3 -6.56 -5.33 13.86
C ILE A 3 -6.60 -6.67 14.61
N GLY A 4 -7.23 -6.71 15.79
CA GLY A 4 -7.34 -7.93 16.60
C GLY A 4 -8.20 -9.01 15.91
N ILE A 5 -9.25 -8.60 15.21
CA ILE A 5 -10.06 -9.48 14.38
C ILE A 5 -9.26 -9.98 13.18
N ILE A 6 -8.54 -9.11 12.47
CA ILE A 6 -7.73 -9.49 11.29
C ILE A 6 -6.60 -10.45 11.65
N ASN A 7 -5.94 -10.22 12.78
CA ASN A 7 -4.92 -11.13 13.30
C ASN A 7 -5.54 -12.43 13.82
N GLY A 8 -6.75 -12.38 14.39
CA GLY A 8 -7.49 -13.55 14.86
C GLY A 8 -8.13 -14.40 13.75
N THR A 9 -8.47 -13.80 12.60
CA THR A 9 -9.11 -14.49 11.46
C THR A 9 -8.10 -15.02 10.44
N GLY A 10 -6.84 -14.58 10.49
CA GLY A 10 -5.81 -14.97 9.52
C GLY A 10 -5.98 -14.34 8.13
N PHE A 11 -6.94 -13.43 7.95
CA PHE A 11 -7.19 -12.78 6.66
C PHE A 11 -5.98 -11.98 6.17
N GLY A 12 -5.32 -11.23 7.07
CA GLY A 12 -4.10 -10.48 6.74
C GLY A 12 -2.95 -11.39 6.29
N THR A 13 -2.80 -12.55 6.92
CA THR A 13 -1.80 -13.56 6.56
C THR A 13 -2.11 -14.22 5.21
N PHE A 14 -3.37 -14.60 4.98
CA PHE A 14 -3.81 -15.15 3.70
C PHE A 14 -3.58 -14.16 2.55
N PHE A 15 -4.03 -12.91 2.72
CA PHE A 15 -3.94 -11.89 1.69
C PHE A 15 -2.49 -11.48 1.42
N SER A 16 -1.63 -11.37 2.46
CA SER A 16 -0.20 -11.11 2.25
C SER A 16 0.50 -12.27 1.52
N THR A 17 0.14 -13.53 1.82
CA THR A 17 0.68 -14.70 1.10
C THR A 17 0.30 -14.69 -0.37
N LEU A 18 -0.94 -14.29 -0.68
CA LEU A 18 -1.42 -14.13 -2.06
C LEU A 18 -0.64 -13.06 -2.84
N LEU A 19 -0.26 -11.96 -2.18
CA LEU A 19 0.41 -10.82 -2.83
C LEU A 19 1.94 -10.91 -2.82
N GLN A 20 2.54 -11.70 -1.93
CA GLN A 20 3.98 -11.86 -1.79
C GLN A 20 4.72 -12.16 -3.11
N PRO A 21 4.20 -12.99 -4.05
CA PRO A 21 4.86 -13.24 -5.33
C PRO A 21 5.10 -11.99 -6.19
N LEU A 22 4.42 -10.88 -5.92
CA LEU A 22 4.53 -9.64 -6.68
C LEU A 22 5.74 -8.76 -6.30
N LEU A 23 6.42 -9.04 -5.18
CA LEU A 23 7.47 -8.16 -4.63
C LEU A 23 8.78 -8.16 -5.43
N GLY A 24 9.05 -9.21 -6.21
CA GLY A 24 10.35 -9.47 -6.82
C GLY A 24 10.60 -8.82 -8.18
N SER A 25 9.68 -8.01 -8.72
CA SER A 25 9.83 -7.43 -10.05
C SER A 25 9.08 -6.10 -10.21
N ILE A 26 9.54 -5.24 -11.12
CA ILE A 26 8.84 -3.97 -11.42
C ILE A 26 7.38 -4.20 -11.87
N PRO A 27 7.07 -5.13 -12.81
CA PRO A 27 5.69 -5.40 -13.18
C PRO A 27 4.85 -5.90 -12.01
N GLY A 28 5.41 -6.76 -11.15
CA GLY A 28 4.76 -7.22 -9.93
C GLY A 28 4.43 -6.06 -8.99
N LEU A 29 5.37 -5.15 -8.77
CA LEU A 29 5.17 -3.97 -7.92
C LEU A 29 4.16 -2.97 -8.51
N LEU A 30 4.06 -2.87 -9.84
CA LEU A 30 3.00 -2.08 -10.49
C LEU A 30 1.62 -2.68 -10.24
N VAL A 31 1.47 -4.00 -10.43
CA VAL A 31 0.23 -4.73 -10.15
C VAL A 31 -0.13 -4.64 -8.67
N LEU A 32 0.86 -4.79 -7.80
CA LEU A 32 0.70 -4.65 -6.37
C LEU A 32 0.16 -3.26 -6.04
N GLY A 33 0.78 -2.20 -6.55
CA GLY A 33 0.33 -0.82 -6.37
C GLY A 33 -1.12 -0.60 -6.78
N ILE A 34 -1.55 -1.19 -7.91
CA ILE A 34 -2.95 -1.13 -8.37
C ILE A 34 -3.88 -1.83 -7.39
N ILE A 35 -3.61 -3.12 -7.08
CA ILE A 35 -4.44 -3.94 -6.18
C ILE A 35 -4.62 -3.21 -4.86
N CYS A 36 -3.49 -2.86 -4.27
CA CYS A 36 -3.40 -2.18 -3.01
C CYS A 36 -4.30 -0.91 -3.10
N SER A 37 -4.20 -0.09 -4.16
CA SER A 37 -4.95 1.18 -4.30
C SER A 37 -6.45 1.13 -4.56
N ILE A 38 -7.05 -0.06 -4.72
CA ILE A 38 -8.48 -0.21 -5.01
C ILE A 38 -9.31 0.52 -3.92
N PRO A 39 -10.21 1.47 -4.30
CA PRO A 39 -11.09 2.14 -3.35
C PRO A 39 -11.86 1.15 -2.47
N GLY A 40 -11.93 1.44 -1.17
CA GLY A 40 -12.56 0.55 -0.18
C GLY A 40 -11.70 -0.63 0.28
N LEU A 41 -10.69 -1.05 -0.49
CA LEU A 41 -9.82 -2.16 -0.08
C LEU A 41 -9.08 -1.80 1.22
N SER A 42 -8.59 -0.57 1.35
CA SER A 42 -7.94 -0.10 2.58
C SER A 42 -8.83 -0.12 3.82
N ALA A 43 -10.16 -0.15 3.69
CA ALA A 43 -11.07 -0.28 4.83
C ALA A 43 -11.30 -1.77 5.20
N ILE A 44 -11.30 -2.65 4.20
CA ILE A 44 -11.44 -4.11 4.36
C ILE A 44 -10.16 -4.74 4.91
N LEU A 45 -9.02 -4.23 4.49
CA LEU A 45 -7.68 -4.75 4.83
C LEU A 45 -7.24 -4.44 6.26
N GLY A 46 -8.09 -3.80 7.08
CA GLY A 46 -7.68 -3.24 8.36
C GLY A 46 -7.09 -1.85 8.20
N PRO A 47 -6.37 -1.30 9.19
CA PRO A 47 -5.54 -0.13 8.91
C PRO A 47 -4.65 -0.52 7.73
N GLY A 48 -4.72 0.23 6.62
CA GLY A 48 -4.00 -0.06 5.37
C GLY A 48 -2.48 -0.20 5.58
N ALA A 49 -2.01 0.25 6.75
CA ALA A 49 -0.70 -0.04 7.30
C ALA A 49 -0.38 -1.54 7.46
N VAL A 50 -1.32 -2.43 7.76
CA VAL A 50 -1.01 -3.83 8.15
C VAL A 50 -0.43 -4.64 6.99
N ILE A 51 -1.08 -4.67 5.83
CA ILE A 51 -0.55 -5.43 4.68
C ILE A 51 0.72 -4.77 4.14
N SER A 52 0.74 -3.44 4.09
CA SER A 52 1.91 -2.67 3.68
C SER A 52 3.11 -2.94 4.60
N GLN A 53 2.87 -3.06 5.91
CA GLN A 53 3.87 -3.41 6.92
C GLN A 53 4.35 -4.86 6.78
N ILE A 54 3.43 -5.82 6.61
CA ILE A 54 3.78 -7.23 6.45
C ILE A 54 4.61 -7.42 5.18
N LEU A 55 4.12 -6.97 4.02
CA LEU A 55 4.81 -7.10 2.75
C LEU A 55 6.11 -6.28 2.71
N GLY A 56 6.14 -5.11 3.33
CA GLY A 56 7.36 -4.30 3.48
C GLY A 56 8.42 -5.00 4.33
N GLY A 57 8.02 -5.64 5.43
CA GLY A 57 8.90 -6.45 6.26
C GLY A 57 9.46 -7.66 5.50
N ILE A 58 8.60 -8.38 4.77
CA ILE A 58 9.00 -9.49 3.90
C ILE A 58 10.00 -9.00 2.84
N MET A 59 9.65 -7.95 2.09
CA MET A 59 10.52 -7.41 1.04
C MET A 59 11.88 -6.99 1.61
N GLY A 60 11.91 -6.33 2.77
CA GLY A 60 13.15 -5.97 3.46
C GLY A 60 14.00 -7.17 3.84
N ALA A 61 13.39 -8.24 4.36
CA ALA A 61 14.09 -9.48 4.69
C ALA A 61 14.64 -10.20 3.44
N GLU A 62 13.86 -10.21 2.35
CA GLU A 62 14.27 -10.80 1.07
C GLU A 62 15.41 -10.02 0.40
N ILE A 63 15.41 -8.68 0.52
CA ILE A 63 16.52 -7.83 0.10
C ILE A 63 17.77 -8.14 0.94
N ALA A 64 17.63 -8.20 2.28
CA ALA A 64 18.74 -8.50 3.18
C ALA A 64 19.35 -9.90 2.92
N ALA A 65 18.52 -10.85 2.51
CA ALA A 65 18.95 -12.20 2.14
C ALA A 65 19.48 -12.34 0.70
N GLY A 66 19.53 -11.24 -0.08
CA GLY A 66 20.02 -11.24 -1.46
C GLY A 66 19.11 -11.89 -2.49
N ARG A 67 17.84 -12.18 -2.13
CA ARG A 67 16.84 -12.80 -3.03
C ARG A 67 16.08 -11.77 -3.87
N ILE A 68 15.92 -10.54 -3.35
CA ILE A 68 15.37 -9.40 -4.07
C ILE A 68 16.47 -8.35 -4.25
N SER A 69 16.60 -7.79 -5.45
CA SER A 69 17.56 -6.71 -5.71
C SER A 69 17.26 -5.48 -4.85
N PRO A 70 18.26 -4.89 -4.16
CA PRO A 70 18.11 -3.62 -3.46
C PRO A 70 17.57 -2.49 -4.34
N SER A 71 17.79 -2.54 -5.66
CA SER A 71 17.25 -1.58 -6.63
C SER A 71 15.72 -1.50 -6.66
N LEU A 72 15.02 -2.54 -6.17
CA LEU A 72 13.57 -2.55 -6.08
C LEU A 72 13.04 -1.86 -4.81
N ALA A 73 13.89 -1.48 -3.86
CA ALA A 73 13.45 -0.92 -2.57
C ALA A 73 12.60 0.35 -2.74
N LEU A 74 13.05 1.30 -3.58
CA LEU A 74 12.30 2.54 -3.84
C LEU A 74 10.95 2.24 -4.50
N VAL A 75 10.94 1.38 -5.52
CA VAL A 75 9.72 0.98 -6.24
C VAL A 75 8.75 0.28 -5.30
N GLY A 76 9.25 -0.61 -4.45
CA GLY A 76 8.49 -1.35 -3.45
C GLY A 76 7.86 -0.43 -2.40
N LEU A 77 8.62 0.53 -1.89
CA LEU A 77 8.12 1.54 -0.96
C LEU A 77 6.89 2.27 -1.52
N PHE A 78 6.95 2.69 -2.78
CA PHE A 78 5.85 3.39 -3.43
C PHE A 78 4.66 2.47 -3.72
N ALA A 79 4.91 1.23 -4.16
CA ALA A 79 3.85 0.24 -4.42
C ALA A 79 3.08 -0.16 -3.17
N LEU A 80 3.78 -0.29 -2.04
CA LEU A 80 3.17 -0.63 -0.75
C LEU A 80 2.41 0.55 -0.13
N ASN A 81 2.82 1.79 -0.42
CA ASN A 81 2.25 2.99 0.20
C ASN A 81 1.10 3.64 -0.60
N CYS A 82 0.47 2.90 -1.51
CA CYS A 82 -0.55 3.44 -2.40
C CYS A 82 -1.82 3.93 -1.66
N HIS A 83 -2.15 3.43 -0.47
CA HIS A 83 -3.45 3.71 0.23
C HIS A 83 -3.25 4.64 1.40
N ALA A 84 -2.08 5.28 1.48
CA ALA A 84 -1.79 6.28 2.47
C ALA A 84 -2.98 7.25 2.59
N ALA A 85 -3.49 7.37 3.83
CA ALA A 85 -4.64 8.18 4.22
C ALA A 85 -6.03 7.66 3.83
N CYS A 86 -6.20 6.59 3.05
CA CYS A 86 -7.53 6.10 2.66
C CYS A 86 -8.37 5.54 3.82
N ASP A 87 -7.71 4.98 4.83
CA ASP A 87 -8.32 4.46 6.07
C ASP A 87 -8.43 5.52 7.17
N PHE A 88 -7.54 6.51 7.18
CA PHE A 88 -7.53 7.61 8.15
C PHE A 88 -8.35 8.84 7.73
N ILE A 89 -8.71 9.00 6.46
CA ILE A 89 -9.50 10.16 6.02
C ILE A 89 -10.88 10.26 6.71
N PRO A 90 -11.65 9.18 6.96
CA PRO A 90 -12.91 9.31 7.70
C PRO A 90 -12.68 9.75 9.14
N VAL A 91 -11.60 9.29 9.77
CA VAL A 91 -11.20 9.69 11.12
C VAL A 91 -10.81 11.17 11.14
N GLY A 92 -9.99 11.62 10.19
CA GLY A 92 -9.56 13.02 10.10
C GLY A 92 -10.72 13.99 9.90
N LEU A 93 -11.66 13.65 9.00
CA LEU A 93 -12.86 14.47 8.77
C LEU A 93 -13.82 14.45 9.96
N GLY A 94 -13.98 13.30 10.63
CA GLY A 94 -14.79 13.18 11.84
C GLY A 94 -14.22 13.97 13.02
N LEU A 95 -12.89 13.96 13.22
CA LEU A 95 -12.21 14.78 14.23
C LEU A 95 -12.29 16.27 13.94
N ALA A 96 -12.47 16.65 12.68
CA ALA A 96 -12.67 18.03 12.25
C ALA A 96 -14.14 18.48 12.32
N GLU A 97 -15.04 17.64 12.83
CA GLU A 97 -16.49 17.91 12.88
C GLU A 97 -17.07 18.29 11.51
N ALA A 98 -16.54 17.68 10.43
CA ALA A 98 -16.99 17.96 9.08
C ALA A 98 -18.46 17.57 8.88
N GLU A 99 -19.18 18.36 8.07
CA GLU A 99 -20.55 18.04 7.67
C GLU A 99 -20.61 16.67 6.97
N THR A 100 -21.73 15.96 7.10
CA THR A 100 -21.90 14.61 6.53
C THR A 100 -21.60 14.56 5.03
N GLU A 101 -22.07 15.55 4.26
CA GLU A 101 -21.78 15.65 2.82
C GLU A 101 -20.28 15.79 2.55
N THR A 102 -19.56 16.55 3.38
CA THR A 102 -18.10 16.69 3.28
C THR A 102 -17.39 15.37 3.58
N VAL A 103 -17.88 14.59 4.55
CA VAL A 103 -17.33 13.27 4.86
C VAL A 103 -17.53 12.33 3.68
N GLU A 104 -18.76 12.23 3.16
CA GLU A 104 -19.09 11.33 2.05
C GLU A 104 -18.27 11.64 0.79
N VAL A 105 -18.21 12.91 0.39
CA VAL A 105 -17.46 13.33 -0.79
C VAL A 105 -15.95 13.26 -0.53
N GLY A 106 -15.49 13.66 0.66
CA GLY A 106 -14.07 13.73 1.02
C GLY A 106 -13.40 12.37 1.09
N VAL A 107 -14.05 11.39 1.72
CA VAL A 107 -13.53 10.00 1.79
C VAL A 107 -13.37 9.42 0.39
N MET A 108 -14.42 9.53 -0.45
CA MET A 108 -14.37 9.01 -1.81
C MET A 108 -13.34 9.75 -2.68
N SER A 109 -13.23 11.06 -2.54
CA SER A 109 -12.25 11.89 -3.27
C SER A 109 -10.81 11.46 -2.97
N VAL A 110 -10.48 11.21 -1.70
CA VAL A 110 -9.14 10.72 -1.33
C VAL A 110 -8.88 9.33 -1.88
N MET A 111 -9.84 8.40 -1.76
CA MET A 111 -9.69 7.04 -2.26
C MET A 111 -9.43 7.00 -3.77
N TYR A 112 -10.24 7.71 -4.57
CA TYR A 112 -10.05 7.78 -6.01
C TYR A 112 -8.78 8.55 -6.41
N SER A 113 -8.44 9.63 -5.70
CA SER A 113 -7.17 10.34 -5.91
C SER A 113 -5.98 9.39 -5.73
N ARG A 114 -5.99 8.58 -4.67
CA ARG A 114 -4.94 7.58 -4.44
C ARG A 114 -4.93 6.53 -5.54
N PHE A 115 -6.07 5.96 -5.92
CA PHE A 115 -6.15 4.99 -7.02
C PHE A 115 -5.54 5.53 -8.32
N ILE A 116 -5.97 6.73 -8.74
CA ILE A 116 -5.52 7.36 -9.99
C ILE A 116 -4.03 7.76 -9.94
N THR A 117 -3.52 8.18 -8.78
CA THR A 117 -2.12 8.64 -8.69
C THR A 117 -1.15 7.50 -8.36
N SER A 118 -1.62 6.35 -7.87
CA SER A 118 -0.76 5.26 -7.37
C SER A 118 0.16 4.69 -8.43
N TRP A 119 -0.36 4.32 -9.60
CA TRP A 119 0.44 3.76 -10.70
C TRP A 119 1.45 4.77 -11.24
N ILE A 120 1.08 6.05 -11.32
CA ILE A 120 1.99 7.14 -11.70
C ILE A 120 3.15 7.25 -10.70
N ARG A 121 2.85 7.22 -9.40
CA ARG A 121 3.87 7.30 -8.34
C ARG A 121 4.83 6.11 -8.36
N VAL A 122 4.35 4.90 -8.64
CA VAL A 122 5.19 3.71 -8.80
C VAL A 122 6.07 3.83 -10.05
N LEU A 123 5.53 4.32 -11.18
CA LEU A 123 6.32 4.57 -12.40
C LEU A 123 7.41 5.63 -12.16
N LEU A 124 7.10 6.70 -11.43
CA LEU A 124 8.10 7.69 -11.03
C LEU A 124 9.19 7.04 -10.16
N ALA A 125 8.82 6.19 -9.21
CA ALA A 125 9.78 5.46 -8.39
C ALA A 125 10.71 4.55 -9.21
N VAL A 126 10.22 3.96 -10.32
CA VAL A 126 11.06 3.22 -11.27
C VAL A 126 12.06 4.14 -11.95
N VAL A 127 11.63 5.32 -12.42
CA VAL A 127 12.53 6.28 -13.07
C VAL A 127 13.61 6.77 -12.10
N PHE A 128 13.22 7.11 -10.87
CA PHE A 128 14.14 7.60 -9.85
C PHE A 128 15.02 6.51 -9.24
N SER A 129 14.69 5.22 -9.39
CA SER A 129 15.55 4.13 -8.92
C SER A 129 16.73 3.82 -9.85
N ILE A 130 16.70 4.30 -11.09
CA ILE A 130 17.79 4.11 -12.05
C ILE A 130 19.06 4.77 -11.51
N GLY A 131 20.12 3.97 -11.35
CA GLY A 131 21.43 4.45 -10.87
C GLY A 131 21.58 4.57 -9.35
N MET A 132 20.51 4.43 -8.55
CA MET A 132 20.62 4.51 -7.07
C MET A 132 21.47 3.42 -6.44
N TYR A 133 21.56 2.26 -7.10
CA TYR A 133 22.27 1.07 -6.60
C TYR A 133 23.36 0.60 -7.59
N ALA A 134 23.85 1.51 -8.45
CA ALA A 134 25.02 1.24 -9.26
C ALA A 134 26.27 1.34 -8.36
N ALA A 135 26.82 0.18 -8.03
CA ALA A 135 28.16 0.03 -7.42
C ALA A 135 29.08 -0.62 -8.44
#